data_AF-A0AAW0FN95-F1
#
_entry.id   AF-A0AAW0FN95-F1
#
_cell.length_a   1.000
_cell.length_b   1.000
_cell.length_c   1.000
_cell.angle_alpha   90.00
_cell.angle_beta   90.00
_cell.angle_gamma   90.00
#
_symmetry.space_group_name_H-M   'P 1'
#
loop_
_entity.id
_entity.type
_entity.pdbx_description
1 polymer ?
#
loop_
_entity_poly.entity_id
_entity_poly.type
_entity_poly.pdbx_seq_one_letter_code
_entity_poly.pdbx_strand_id
1 'polypeptide(L)'
;MRHTLAAKGKILLFVLCVLGLFAGFLYRKYRPPWEFYRELATVELGESKSLLGASGSGQRYVKFKQLQGAGFNNQAQEIHLFHHLALLTNRVYVYQPFMWRHRMELQPLSGFLLGPTQGSLSSQVWDEVCPLEKVKNVTFDAEYEHRWKQATEGLDGPDECIYVENWILNWGFLESTAIHEIWPEYRKYLHSHYRWPSHIADMIHRSQTQLNLRPEPSSTEGEPYLALHFRRGDFEEHCQHLARTNQSFTSWTTLPEIQSTSVFPPRLDPFTPSSVVEHCYPDLRRILEAIDAQIRSRPHIRAIYILHDGALGPHTSIHSILSNSICIA
;
A
#
# COMPACT_ATOMS: atom_id res chain seq x y z
N MET A 1 -44.04 -9.07 41.58
CA MET A 1 -43.27 -8.29 40.58
C MET A 1 -41.75 -8.41 40.69
N ARG A 2 -41.11 -8.34 41.87
CA ARG A 2 -39.63 -8.41 41.97
C ARG A 2 -39.00 -9.75 41.53
N HIS A 3 -39.62 -10.89 41.83
CA HIS A 3 -39.10 -12.22 41.43
C HIS A 3 -39.08 -12.45 39.91
N THR A 4 -40.06 -11.91 39.18
CA THR A 4 -40.14 -12.02 37.71
C THR A 4 -39.10 -11.17 36.99
N LEU A 5 -38.65 -10.05 37.57
CA LEU A 5 -37.56 -9.25 37.00
C LEU A 5 -36.21 -9.95 37.14
N ALA A 6 -35.93 -10.57 38.29
CA ALA A 6 -34.68 -11.29 38.52
C ALA A 6 -34.50 -12.50 37.59
N ALA A 7 -35.57 -13.25 37.32
CA ALA A 7 -35.54 -14.37 36.39
C ALA A 7 -35.28 -13.93 34.94
N LYS A 8 -35.92 -12.84 34.50
CA LYS A 8 -35.69 -12.25 33.16
C LYS A 8 -34.25 -11.76 32.99
N GLY A 9 -33.67 -11.16 34.03
CA GLY A 9 -32.27 -10.73 34.01
C GLY A 9 -31.28 -11.89 33.83
N LYS A 10 -31.51 -13.03 34.50
CA LYS A 10 -30.66 -14.23 34.35
C LYS A 10 -30.74 -14.83 32.95
N ILE A 11 -31.93 -14.88 32.36
CA ILE A 11 -32.12 -15.39 30.99
C ILE A 11 -31.43 -14.46 29.98
N LEU A 12 -31.59 -13.14 30.12
CA LEU A 12 -30.93 -12.17 29.25
C LEU A 12 -29.39 -12.28 29.34
N LEU A 13 -28.84 -12.39 30.55
CA LEU A 13 -27.40 -12.56 30.73
C LEU A 13 -26.90 -13.86 30.09
N PHE A 14 -27.62 -14.97 30.28
CA PHE A 14 -27.27 -16.25 29.65
C PHE A 14 -27.28 -16.16 28.11
N VAL A 15 -28.31 -15.55 27.52
CA VAL A 15 -28.39 -15.33 26.07
C VAL A 15 -27.24 -14.46 25.58
N LEU A 16 -26.93 -13.36 26.26
CA LEU A 16 -25.79 -12.50 25.91
C LEU A 16 -24.46 -13.23 26.01
N CYS A 17 -24.27 -14.08 27.03
CA CYS A 17 -23.08 -14.92 27.14
C CYS A 17 -22.97 -15.93 25.99
N VAL A 18 -24.06 -16.61 25.64
CA VAL A 18 -24.07 -17.57 24.51
C VAL A 18 -23.80 -16.86 23.18
N LEU A 19 -24.43 -15.71 22.94
CA LEU A 19 -24.17 -14.89 21.75
C LEU A 19 -22.73 -14.38 21.72
N GLY A 20 -22.19 -13.95 22.86
CA GLY A 20 -20.79 -13.53 22.99
C GLY A 20 -19.81 -14.66 22.71
N LEU A 21 -20.08 -15.88 23.21
CA LEU A 21 -19.27 -17.07 22.94
C LEU A 21 -19.35 -17.48 21.47
N PHE A 22 -20.55 -17.47 20.88
CA PHE A 22 -20.75 -17.77 19.47
C PHE A 22 -20.07 -16.74 18.56
N ALA A 23 -20.23 -15.45 18.84
CA ALA A 23 -19.54 -14.38 18.13
C ALA A 23 -18.01 -14.50 18.29
N GLY A 24 -17.52 -14.80 19.50
CA GLY A 24 -16.10 -15.05 19.76
C GLY A 24 -15.56 -16.28 19.02
N PHE A 25 -16.36 -17.34 18.89
CA PHE A 25 -16.03 -18.52 18.10
C PHE A 25 -15.97 -18.19 16.60
N LEU A 26 -17.00 -17.53 16.05
CA LEU A 26 -17.01 -17.09 14.66
C LEU A 26 -15.82 -16.18 14.37
N TYR A 27 -15.57 -15.20 15.23
CA TYR A 27 -14.40 -14.31 15.12
C TYR A 27 -13.10 -15.10 15.08
N ARG A 28 -12.91 -16.07 15.98
CA ARG A 28 -11.71 -16.93 15.99
C ARG A 28 -11.61 -17.88 14.80
N LYS A 29 -12.74 -18.38 14.29
CA LYS A 29 -12.79 -19.33 13.17
C LYS A 29 -12.56 -18.64 11.82
N TYR A 30 -13.10 -17.44 11.65
CA TYR A 30 -13.07 -16.70 10.39
C TYR A 30 -12.02 -15.59 10.35
N ARG A 31 -11.31 -15.31 11.46
CA ARG A 31 -10.11 -14.47 11.38
C ARG A 31 -9.07 -15.19 10.50
N PRO A 32 -8.38 -14.48 9.58
CA PRO A 32 -7.34 -15.10 8.77
C PRO A 32 -6.26 -15.72 9.67
N PRO A 33 -5.76 -16.93 9.35
CA PRO A 33 -4.91 -17.69 10.24
C PRO A 33 -3.59 -16.97 10.51
N TRP A 34 -3.30 -16.73 11.80
CA TRP A 34 -2.01 -16.22 12.27
C TRP A 34 -0.85 -17.16 11.96
N GLU A 35 -1.14 -18.44 11.73
CA GLU A 35 -0.14 -19.44 11.35
C GLU A 35 0.61 -19.01 10.08
N PHE A 36 -0.12 -18.53 9.07
CA PHE A 36 0.49 -18.11 7.81
C PHE A 36 1.55 -17.00 8.02
N TYR A 37 1.21 -15.95 8.77
CA TYR A 37 2.15 -14.87 9.04
C TYR A 37 3.27 -15.28 10.00
N ARG A 38 3.03 -16.20 10.94
CA ARG A 38 4.12 -16.72 11.79
C ARG A 38 5.10 -17.60 11.02
N GLU A 39 4.60 -18.39 10.09
CA GLU A 39 5.43 -19.19 9.18
C GLU A 39 6.30 -18.28 8.32
N LEU A 40 5.69 -17.26 7.68
CA LEU A 40 6.44 -16.26 6.92
C LEU A 40 7.50 -15.53 7.77
N ALA A 41 7.16 -15.13 9.01
CA ALA A 41 8.14 -14.51 9.92
C ALA A 41 9.34 -15.44 10.20
N THR A 42 9.06 -16.73 10.36
CA THR A 42 10.08 -17.75 10.61
C THR A 42 10.97 -17.95 9.38
N VAL A 43 10.37 -17.98 8.19
CA VAL A 43 11.10 -18.08 6.92
C VAL A 43 11.98 -16.85 6.71
N GLU A 44 11.45 -15.63 6.84
CA GLU A 44 12.22 -14.38 6.71
C GLU A 44 13.42 -14.33 7.65
N LEU A 45 13.24 -14.77 8.91
CA LEU A 45 14.32 -14.83 9.89
C LEU A 45 15.36 -15.88 9.50
N GLY A 46 14.92 -17.06 9.07
CA GLY A 46 15.80 -18.15 8.60
C GLY A 46 16.63 -17.73 7.38
N GLU A 47 16.00 -17.12 6.38
CA GLU A 47 16.66 -16.58 5.19
C GLU A 47 17.67 -15.49 5.56
N SER A 48 17.30 -14.57 6.45
CA SER A 48 18.21 -13.53 6.94
C SER A 48 19.45 -14.14 7.59
N LYS A 49 19.28 -15.13 8.48
CA LYS A 49 20.40 -15.83 9.13
C LYS A 49 21.27 -16.60 8.13
N SER A 50 20.65 -17.23 7.13
CA SER A 50 21.38 -17.92 6.05
C SER A 50 22.22 -16.95 5.22
N LEU A 51 21.68 -15.77 4.88
CA LEU A 51 22.40 -14.74 4.16
C LEU A 51 23.62 -14.25 4.95
N LEU A 52 23.50 -14.13 6.28
CA LEU A 52 24.62 -13.75 7.14
C LEU A 52 25.75 -14.78 7.13
N GLY A 53 25.40 -16.07 7.18
CA GLY A 53 26.40 -17.14 7.09
C GLY A 53 27.12 -17.22 5.74
N ALA A 54 26.47 -16.74 4.67
CA ALA A 54 27.02 -16.73 3.31
C ALA A 54 27.74 -15.43 2.94
N SER A 55 27.45 -14.33 3.63
CA SER A 55 28.01 -13.01 3.32
C SER A 55 29.49 -12.96 3.72
N GLY A 56 30.35 -12.67 2.74
CA GLY A 56 31.77 -12.44 2.99
C GLY A 56 32.04 -11.15 3.77
N SER A 57 33.27 -10.99 4.26
CA SER A 57 33.71 -9.74 4.89
C SER A 57 33.57 -8.56 3.91
N GLY A 58 32.95 -7.47 4.34
CA GLY A 58 32.85 -6.23 3.56
C GLY A 58 31.44 -5.86 3.07
N GLN A 59 30.41 -6.62 3.44
CA GLN A 59 29.03 -6.23 3.15
C GLN A 59 28.63 -4.99 3.95
N ARG A 60 28.00 -4.02 3.29
CA ARG A 60 27.48 -2.80 3.92
C ARG A 60 25.96 -2.90 4.06
N TYR A 61 25.42 -2.36 5.15
CA TYR A 61 24.01 -2.43 5.51
C TYR A 61 23.43 -1.03 5.70
N VAL A 62 22.15 -0.90 5.41
CA VAL A 62 21.39 0.31 5.74
C VAL A 62 20.00 -0.03 6.27
N LYS A 63 19.66 0.57 7.39
CA LYS A 63 18.33 0.57 7.98
C LYS A 63 17.78 1.98 7.92
N PHE A 64 16.52 2.14 7.53
CA PHE A 64 15.85 3.44 7.46
C PHE A 64 14.79 3.52 8.54
N LYS A 65 14.49 4.74 9.02
CA LYS A 65 13.26 4.99 9.78
C LYS A 65 12.05 4.86 8.86
N GLN A 66 11.44 3.68 8.86
CA GLN A 66 10.26 3.36 8.07
C GLN A 66 8.99 3.93 8.70
N LEU A 67 8.12 4.50 7.86
CA LEU A 67 6.76 4.89 8.17
C LEU A 67 5.96 3.67 8.61
N GLN A 68 5.29 3.79 9.75
CA GLN A 68 4.39 2.77 10.25
C GLN A 68 3.02 3.39 10.55
N GLY A 69 1.97 2.61 10.33
CA GLY A 69 0.59 2.98 10.68
C GLY A 69 -0.14 3.80 9.63
N ALA A 70 0.53 4.18 8.54
CA ALA A 70 -0.11 4.77 7.36
C ALA A 70 -0.86 3.72 6.52
N GLY A 71 -1.57 4.15 5.48
CA GLY A 71 -2.20 3.26 4.51
C GLY A 71 -1.18 2.37 3.78
N PHE A 72 -1.66 1.26 3.20
CA PHE A 72 -0.81 0.29 2.50
C PHE A 72 0.07 0.94 1.43
N ASN A 73 -0.50 1.76 0.56
CA ASN A 73 0.23 2.41 -0.53
C ASN A 73 1.38 3.28 -0.03
N ASN A 74 1.17 4.03 1.07
CA ASN A 74 2.19 4.94 1.61
C ASN A 74 3.39 4.16 2.15
N GLN A 75 3.14 3.10 2.93
CA GLN A 75 4.21 2.24 3.44
C GLN A 75 4.89 1.48 2.30
N ALA A 76 4.14 0.90 1.36
CA ALA A 76 4.70 0.11 0.27
C ALA A 76 5.61 0.93 -0.65
N GLN A 77 5.16 2.14 -1.03
CA GLN A 77 5.93 3.07 -1.84
C GLN A 77 7.26 3.41 -1.17
N GLU A 78 7.22 3.73 0.12
CA GLU A 78 8.41 4.10 0.87
C GLU A 78 9.39 2.92 1.00
N ILE A 79 8.90 1.73 1.34
CA ILE A 79 9.73 0.52 1.44
C ILE A 79 10.44 0.22 0.12
N HIS A 80 9.73 0.35 -1.00
CA HIS A 80 10.34 0.17 -2.32
C HIS A 80 11.40 1.24 -2.63
N LEU A 81 11.14 2.51 -2.30
CA LEU A 81 12.11 3.58 -2.47
C LEU A 81 13.36 3.40 -1.59
N PHE A 82 13.20 2.96 -0.35
CA PHE A 82 14.33 2.64 0.53
C PHE A 82 15.13 1.45 0.05
N HIS A 83 14.47 0.38 -0.42
CA HIS A 83 15.17 -0.74 -1.03
C HIS A 83 15.92 -0.29 -2.30
N HIS A 84 15.30 0.55 -3.14
CA HIS A 84 15.95 1.12 -4.31
C HIS A 84 17.21 1.94 -3.94
N LEU A 85 17.10 2.82 -2.94
CA LEU A 85 18.22 3.63 -2.46
C LEU A 85 19.36 2.79 -1.88
N ALA A 86 19.05 1.70 -1.17
CA ALA A 86 20.04 0.75 -0.68
C ALA A 86 20.80 0.08 -1.84
N LEU A 87 20.09 -0.36 -2.89
CA LEU A 87 20.71 -0.95 -4.07
C LEU A 87 21.60 0.05 -4.83
N LEU A 88 21.15 1.30 -5.00
CA LEU A 88 21.95 2.35 -5.65
C LEU A 88 23.28 2.62 -4.94
N THR A 89 23.33 2.38 -3.62
CA THR A 89 24.50 2.66 -2.78
C THR A 89 25.28 1.40 -2.43
N ASN A 90 24.97 0.28 -3.11
CA ASN A 90 25.55 -1.04 -2.91
C ASN A 90 25.54 -1.45 -1.42
N ARG A 91 24.35 -1.33 -0.81
CA ARG A 91 24.07 -1.74 0.56
C ARG A 91 22.94 -2.76 0.59
N VAL A 92 23.05 -3.69 1.54
CA VAL A 92 21.96 -4.60 1.90
C VAL A 92 20.93 -3.80 2.68
N TYR A 93 19.70 -3.80 2.19
CA TYR A 93 18.58 -3.17 2.87
C TYR A 93 18.19 -4.02 4.08
N VAL A 94 18.01 -3.35 5.22
CA VAL A 94 17.49 -3.94 6.44
C VAL A 94 16.05 -3.50 6.61
N TYR A 95 15.13 -4.34 6.13
CA TYR A 95 13.71 -4.03 6.09
C TYR A 95 13.04 -4.23 7.44
N GLN A 96 12.00 -3.44 7.72
CA GLN A 96 11.16 -3.63 8.89
C GLN A 96 9.86 -4.35 8.51
N PRO A 97 9.22 -5.06 9.46
CA PRO A 97 7.89 -5.60 9.27
C PRO A 97 6.88 -4.52 8.83
N PHE A 98 5.88 -4.94 8.05
CA PHE A 98 4.81 -4.09 7.56
C PHE A 98 3.76 -3.85 8.67
N MET A 99 3.35 -2.61 8.92
CA MET A 99 2.32 -2.31 9.92
C MET A 99 0.92 -2.40 9.29
N TRP A 100 0.18 -3.46 9.58
CA TRP A 100 -1.20 -3.57 9.11
C TRP A 100 -2.16 -2.78 10.01
N ARG A 101 -2.44 -1.52 9.64
CA ARG A 101 -3.27 -0.58 10.42
C ARG A 101 -4.60 -1.16 10.92
N HIS A 102 -5.31 -1.93 10.11
CA HIS A 102 -6.59 -2.53 10.51
C HIS A 102 -6.47 -3.53 11.66
N ARG A 103 -5.28 -4.13 11.85
CA ARG A 103 -4.99 -5.01 12.98
C ARG A 103 -4.21 -4.33 14.08
N MET A 104 -3.59 -3.19 13.82
CA MET A 104 -2.60 -2.56 14.70
C MET A 104 -1.45 -3.54 15.04
N GLU A 105 -1.11 -4.43 14.11
CA GLU A 105 -0.10 -5.48 14.31
C GLU A 105 0.92 -5.55 13.17
N LEU A 106 2.19 -5.76 13.53
CA LEU A 106 3.28 -5.93 12.59
C LEU A 106 3.16 -7.28 11.89
N GLN A 107 3.36 -7.27 10.58
CA GLN A 107 3.30 -8.46 9.74
C GLN A 107 4.62 -8.63 8.97
N PRO A 108 5.03 -9.86 8.66
CA PRO A 108 6.16 -10.13 7.77
C PRO A 108 5.99 -9.38 6.46
N LEU A 109 7.08 -8.79 5.97
CA LEU A 109 7.05 -7.96 4.77
C LEU A 109 6.76 -8.79 3.51
N SER A 110 7.31 -10.00 3.43
CA SER A 110 7.09 -11.00 2.37
C SER A 110 5.63 -11.42 2.23
N GLY A 111 4.80 -11.18 3.25
CA GLY A 111 3.35 -11.37 3.16
C GLY A 111 2.66 -10.43 2.16
N PHE A 112 3.32 -9.32 1.80
CA PHE A 112 2.77 -8.28 0.95
C PHE A 112 3.72 -7.85 -0.17
N LEU A 113 5.01 -7.70 0.14
CA LEU A 113 6.04 -7.13 -0.73
C LEU A 113 7.24 -8.08 -0.73
N LEU A 114 7.24 -9.07 -1.63
CA LEU A 114 8.31 -10.06 -1.71
C LEU A 114 9.63 -9.46 -2.23
N GLY A 115 9.55 -8.51 -3.16
CA GLY A 115 10.72 -7.89 -3.78
C GLY A 115 11.75 -7.35 -2.78
N PRO A 116 11.35 -6.43 -1.87
CA PRO A 116 12.23 -5.87 -0.85
C PRO A 116 12.80 -6.85 0.17
N THR A 117 12.33 -8.09 0.24
CA THR A 117 12.90 -9.10 1.15
C THR A 117 14.00 -9.93 0.47
N GLN A 118 14.04 -9.99 -0.86
CA GLN A 118 15.02 -10.79 -1.60
C GLN A 118 16.40 -10.14 -1.55
N GLY A 119 17.39 -10.86 -1.00
CA GLY A 119 18.75 -10.34 -0.82
C GLY A 119 18.88 -9.25 0.24
N SER A 120 17.85 -9.08 1.07
CA SER A 120 17.77 -8.10 2.15
C SER A 120 17.63 -8.81 3.50
N LEU A 121 17.82 -8.09 4.60
CA LEU A 121 17.74 -8.66 5.95
C LEU A 121 16.54 -8.14 6.72
N SER A 122 15.91 -9.03 7.47
CA SER A 122 14.91 -8.62 8.47
C SER A 122 15.59 -7.79 9.55
N SER A 123 14.94 -6.71 9.99
CA SER A 123 15.42 -5.91 11.12
C SER A 123 15.58 -6.68 12.43
N GLN A 124 15.04 -7.90 12.51
CA GLN A 124 15.21 -8.81 13.65
C GLN A 124 16.65 -9.26 13.86
N VAL A 125 17.48 -9.29 12.81
CA VAL A 125 18.92 -9.64 12.92
C VAL A 125 19.82 -8.41 12.95
N TRP A 126 19.25 -7.19 12.98
CA TRP A 126 20.03 -5.95 12.89
C TRP A 126 21.14 -5.87 13.94
N ASP A 127 20.82 -6.15 15.22
CA ASP A 127 21.79 -6.04 16.31
C ASP A 127 22.86 -7.15 16.26
N GLU A 128 22.59 -8.28 15.58
CA GLU A 128 23.57 -9.35 15.35
C GLU A 128 24.61 -8.94 14.30
N VAL A 129 24.19 -8.14 13.30
CA VAL A 129 24.99 -7.75 12.12
C VAL A 129 25.68 -6.42 12.32
N CYS A 130 24.96 -5.50 12.95
CA CYS A 130 25.35 -4.13 13.21
C CYS A 130 25.24 -3.83 14.71
N PRO A 131 26.19 -4.33 15.52
CA PRO A 131 26.33 -3.93 16.91
C PRO A 131 26.39 -2.41 17.07
N LEU A 132 25.89 -1.90 18.20
CA LEU A 132 25.70 -0.47 18.43
C LEU A 132 26.96 0.38 18.15
N GLU A 133 28.14 -0.14 18.47
CA GLU A 133 29.43 0.51 18.25
C GLU A 133 29.82 0.68 16.77
N LYS A 134 29.22 -0.12 15.87
CA LYS A 134 29.42 -0.03 14.43
C LYS A 134 28.37 0.81 13.73
N VAL A 135 27.25 1.10 14.39
CA VAL A 135 26.13 1.83 13.77
C VAL A 135 26.46 3.30 13.70
N LYS A 136 26.56 3.82 12.48
CA LYS A 136 26.57 5.25 12.22
C LYS A 136 25.15 5.74 11.99
N ASN A 137 24.70 6.59 12.90
CA ASN A 137 23.44 7.30 12.76
C ASN A 137 23.63 8.51 11.83
N VAL A 138 22.75 8.68 10.86
CA VAL A 138 22.78 9.79 9.90
C VAL A 138 21.40 10.42 9.74
N THR A 139 21.39 11.70 9.39
CA THR A 139 20.19 12.42 8.96
C THR A 139 20.44 13.09 7.62
N PHE A 140 19.37 13.23 6.83
CA PHE A 140 19.41 13.93 5.54
C PHE A 140 18.32 15.00 5.52
N ASP A 141 18.71 16.23 5.82
CA ASP A 141 17.79 17.37 6.03
C ASP A 141 17.90 18.43 4.93
N ALA A 142 18.50 18.09 3.77
CA ALA A 142 18.46 18.96 2.61
C ALA A 142 17.01 19.24 2.16
N GLU A 143 16.88 20.33 1.40
CA GLU A 143 15.67 20.66 0.63
C GLU A 143 15.23 19.45 -0.20
N TYR A 144 13.92 19.32 -0.43
CA TYR A 144 13.34 18.08 -0.96
C TYR A 144 13.97 17.66 -2.30
N GLU A 145 14.23 18.61 -3.19
CA GLU A 145 14.85 18.44 -4.51
C GLU A 145 16.30 17.92 -4.43
N HIS A 146 16.98 18.13 -3.32
CA HIS A 146 18.37 17.72 -3.13
C HIS A 146 18.52 16.54 -2.16
N ARG A 147 17.47 16.20 -1.42
CA ARG A 147 17.53 15.19 -0.36
C ARG A 147 17.86 13.80 -0.88
N TRP A 148 17.31 13.40 -2.04
CA TRP A 148 17.62 12.09 -2.62
C TRP A 148 19.10 11.96 -2.99
N LYS A 149 19.66 13.01 -3.61
CA LYS A 149 21.08 13.07 -3.93
C LYS A 149 21.95 13.05 -2.67
N GLN A 150 21.62 13.87 -1.67
CA GLN A 150 22.31 13.89 -0.38
C GLN A 150 22.29 12.50 0.28
N ALA A 151 21.14 11.83 0.29
CA ALA A 151 21.00 10.50 0.85
C ALA A 151 21.84 9.48 0.07
N THR A 152 21.84 9.55 -1.26
CA THR A 152 22.65 8.66 -2.12
C THR A 152 24.15 8.84 -1.82
N GLU A 153 24.64 10.08 -1.81
CA GLU A 153 26.06 10.40 -1.54
C GLU A 153 26.46 10.04 -0.11
N GLY A 154 25.62 10.34 0.88
CA GLY A 154 25.89 10.03 2.28
C GLY A 154 25.89 8.54 2.59
N LEU A 155 25.10 7.76 1.85
CA LEU A 155 25.08 6.30 1.97
C LEU A 155 26.19 5.62 1.18
N ASP A 156 26.78 6.23 0.15
CA ASP A 156 27.89 5.62 -0.59
C ASP A 156 29.22 5.56 0.21
N GLY A 157 29.25 6.13 1.41
CA GLY A 157 30.40 6.12 2.31
C GLY A 157 30.88 4.71 2.75
N PRO A 158 32.05 4.63 3.41
CA PRO A 158 32.69 3.37 3.77
C PRO A 158 32.07 2.68 5.00
N ASP A 159 31.19 3.37 5.73
CA ASP A 159 30.62 2.86 6.98
C ASP A 159 29.85 1.56 6.74
N GLU A 160 30.16 0.51 7.52
CA GLU A 160 29.57 -0.82 7.38
C GLU A 160 28.06 -0.79 7.68
N CYS A 161 27.67 -0.12 8.77
CA CYS A 161 26.31 -0.10 9.28
C CYS A 161 25.79 1.33 9.39
N ILE A 162 24.77 1.67 8.60
CA ILE A 162 24.12 2.98 8.67
C ILE A 162 22.67 2.84 9.14
N TYR A 163 22.27 3.68 10.09
CA TYR A 163 20.87 3.91 10.43
C TYR A 163 20.46 5.35 10.06
N VAL A 164 19.48 5.48 9.17
CA VAL A 164 18.92 6.77 8.78
C VAL A 164 17.79 7.13 9.75
N GLU A 165 18.06 8.08 10.64
CA GLU A 165 17.19 8.36 11.79
C GLU A 165 15.99 9.25 11.46
N ASN A 166 16.09 10.10 10.44
CA ASN A 166 15.02 11.00 10.05
C ASN A 166 14.16 10.39 8.92
N TRP A 167 12.91 10.85 8.83
CA TRP A 167 11.97 10.37 7.81
C TRP A 167 12.18 11.15 6.50
N ILE A 168 13.11 10.66 5.68
CA ILE A 168 13.58 11.41 4.50
C ILE A 168 12.56 11.46 3.35
N LEU A 169 11.69 10.46 3.25
CA LEU A 169 10.61 10.35 2.25
C LEU A 169 9.25 10.82 2.83
N ASN A 170 9.27 11.92 3.58
CA ASN A 170 8.06 12.49 4.19
C ASN A 170 7.09 13.08 3.16
N TRP A 171 5.90 13.50 3.62
CA TRP A 171 4.86 14.02 2.73
C TRP A 171 5.33 15.18 1.84
N GLY A 172 6.10 16.11 2.38
CA GLY A 172 6.65 17.23 1.59
C GLY A 172 7.61 16.78 0.50
N PHE A 173 8.40 15.72 0.75
CA PHE A 173 9.23 15.11 -0.29
C PHE A 173 8.38 14.44 -1.39
N LEU A 174 7.32 13.74 -1.00
CA LEU A 174 6.42 13.08 -1.95
C LEU A 174 5.56 14.06 -2.75
N GLU A 175 5.37 15.27 -2.25
CA GLU A 175 4.67 16.37 -2.92
C GLU A 175 5.56 17.18 -3.87
N SER A 176 6.88 17.13 -3.68
CA SER A 176 7.82 17.92 -4.47
C SER A 176 8.15 17.28 -5.82
N THR A 177 8.84 18.05 -6.67
CA THR A 177 9.33 17.56 -7.97
C THR A 177 10.52 16.60 -7.84
N ALA A 178 11.06 16.39 -6.63
CA ALA A 178 12.16 15.45 -6.40
C ALA A 178 11.81 14.03 -6.86
N ILE A 179 10.55 13.63 -6.73
CA ILE A 179 10.08 12.31 -7.15
C ILE A 179 10.13 12.12 -8.68
N HIS A 180 10.12 13.22 -9.45
CA HIS A 180 10.21 13.18 -10.92
C HIS A 180 11.63 12.79 -11.37
N GLU A 181 12.65 13.27 -10.67
CA GLU A 181 14.06 12.95 -10.96
C GLU A 181 14.37 11.47 -10.69
N ILE A 182 13.68 10.87 -9.71
CA ILE A 182 13.86 9.48 -9.31
C ILE A 182 13.14 8.51 -10.27
N TRP A 183 12.05 8.94 -10.88
CA TRP A 183 11.14 8.08 -11.63
C TRP A 183 11.80 7.22 -12.72
N PRO A 184 12.72 7.73 -13.57
CA PRO A 184 13.30 6.92 -14.64
C PRO A 184 14.05 5.67 -14.13
N GLU A 185 14.88 5.81 -13.09
CA GLU A 185 15.62 4.68 -12.50
C GLU A 185 14.72 3.84 -11.59
N TYR A 186 13.81 4.48 -10.86
CA TYR A 186 12.88 3.75 -9.99
C TYR A 186 11.91 2.88 -10.80
N ARG A 187 11.47 3.31 -11.98
CA ARG A 187 10.68 2.48 -12.90
C ARG A 187 11.44 1.22 -13.31
N LYS A 188 12.75 1.32 -13.61
CA LYS A 188 13.58 0.14 -13.90
C LYS A 188 13.69 -0.78 -12.70
N TYR A 189 13.86 -0.21 -11.51
CA TYR A 189 13.84 -0.98 -10.27
C TYR A 189 12.52 -1.73 -10.07
N LEU A 190 11.37 -1.10 -10.31
CA LEU A 190 10.08 -1.76 -10.21
C LEU A 190 9.99 -2.94 -11.19
N HIS A 191 10.44 -2.79 -12.44
CA HIS A 191 10.44 -3.88 -13.41
C HIS A 191 11.29 -5.09 -12.97
N SER A 192 12.41 -4.85 -12.27
CA SER A 192 13.33 -5.92 -11.86
C SER A 192 13.01 -6.53 -10.51
N HIS A 193 12.52 -5.73 -9.56
CA HIS A 193 12.41 -6.12 -8.15
C HIS A 193 10.98 -6.21 -7.65
N TYR A 194 10.00 -5.56 -8.29
CA TYR A 194 8.62 -5.67 -7.84
C TYR A 194 8.07 -7.07 -8.15
N ARG A 195 7.64 -7.77 -7.11
CA ARG A 195 7.03 -9.10 -7.23
C ARG A 195 5.93 -9.26 -6.20
N TRP A 196 4.78 -9.71 -6.69
CA TRP A 196 3.76 -10.24 -5.80
C TRP A 196 4.26 -11.55 -5.17
N PRO A 197 4.01 -11.76 -3.86
CA PRO A 197 4.10 -13.07 -3.25
C PRO A 197 3.18 -14.10 -3.95
N SER A 198 3.58 -15.38 -3.95
CA SER A 198 2.82 -16.45 -4.63
C SER A 198 1.38 -16.56 -4.14
N HIS A 199 1.12 -16.41 -2.84
CA HIS A 199 -0.24 -16.47 -2.29
C HIS A 199 -1.13 -15.32 -2.80
N ILE A 200 -0.57 -14.12 -3.05
CA ILE A 200 -1.31 -13.02 -3.67
C ILE A 200 -1.56 -13.32 -5.14
N ALA A 201 -0.58 -13.87 -5.86
CA ALA A 201 -0.78 -14.30 -7.24
C ALA A 201 -1.88 -15.38 -7.35
N ASP A 202 -1.91 -16.33 -6.41
CA ASP A 202 -2.95 -17.36 -6.34
C ASP A 202 -4.33 -16.74 -6.04
N MET A 203 -4.40 -15.75 -5.14
CA MET A 203 -5.64 -15.01 -4.86
C MET A 203 -6.14 -14.27 -6.10
N ILE A 204 -5.24 -13.63 -6.85
CA ILE A 204 -5.57 -12.94 -8.11
C ILE A 204 -6.09 -13.96 -9.11
N HIS A 205 -5.37 -15.07 -9.32
CA HIS A 205 -5.75 -16.10 -10.28
C HIS A 205 -7.12 -16.72 -9.94
N ARG A 206 -7.36 -17.07 -8.67
CA ARG A 206 -8.66 -17.55 -8.21
C ARG A 206 -9.77 -16.50 -8.44
N SER A 207 -9.51 -15.24 -8.13
CA SER A 207 -10.50 -14.17 -8.29
C SER A 207 -10.84 -13.95 -9.76
N GLN A 208 -9.83 -13.91 -10.64
CA GLN A 208 -10.02 -13.80 -12.09
C GLN A 208 -10.82 -14.98 -12.65
N THR A 209 -10.56 -16.19 -12.17
CA THR A 209 -11.27 -17.41 -12.59
C THR A 209 -12.73 -17.40 -12.13
N GLN A 210 -12.97 -17.17 -10.83
CA GLN A 210 -14.32 -17.21 -10.25
C GLN A 210 -15.23 -16.10 -10.80
N LEU A 211 -14.65 -14.92 -11.08
CA LEU A 211 -15.36 -13.79 -11.64
C LEU A 211 -15.38 -13.79 -13.17
N ASN A 212 -14.81 -14.83 -13.81
CA ASN A 212 -14.69 -14.95 -15.25
C ASN A 212 -14.11 -13.68 -15.93
N LEU A 213 -13.10 -13.05 -15.29
CA LEU A 213 -12.45 -11.84 -15.82
C LEU A 213 -11.51 -12.16 -16.97
N ARG A 214 -11.10 -13.42 -17.13
CA ARG A 214 -10.31 -13.93 -18.26
C ARG A 214 -10.91 -15.25 -18.74
N PRO A 215 -11.85 -15.23 -19.70
CA PRO A 215 -12.47 -16.45 -20.21
C PRO A 215 -11.47 -17.36 -20.93
N GLU A 216 -10.41 -16.78 -21.52
CA GLU A 216 -9.30 -17.52 -22.13
C GLU A 216 -7.98 -17.12 -21.44
N PRO A 217 -7.43 -17.96 -20.55
CA PRO A 217 -6.21 -17.65 -19.80
C PRO A 217 -4.98 -17.39 -20.67
N SER A 218 -4.96 -17.92 -21.90
CA SER A 218 -3.87 -17.78 -22.87
C SER A 218 -4.06 -16.63 -23.87
N SER A 219 -5.16 -15.87 -23.79
CA SER A 219 -5.38 -14.77 -24.72
C SER A 219 -4.36 -13.65 -24.52
N THR A 220 -3.69 -13.27 -25.61
CA THR A 220 -2.79 -12.11 -25.66
C THR A 220 -3.52 -10.83 -26.07
N GLU A 221 -4.83 -10.90 -26.35
CA GLU A 221 -5.64 -9.81 -26.92
C GLU A 221 -6.16 -8.84 -25.85
N GLY A 222 -5.25 -8.36 -24.99
CA GLY A 222 -5.59 -7.47 -23.88
C GLY A 222 -6.44 -8.13 -22.80
N GLU A 223 -6.65 -7.41 -21.71
CA GLU A 223 -7.54 -7.85 -20.64
C GLU A 223 -9.00 -7.57 -21.05
N PRO A 224 -9.92 -8.55 -21.02
CA PRO A 224 -11.31 -8.35 -21.41
C PRO A 224 -12.12 -7.68 -20.28
N TYR A 225 -11.48 -6.92 -19.40
CA TYR A 225 -12.12 -6.21 -18.31
C TYR A 225 -11.49 -4.84 -18.05
N LEU A 226 -12.30 -3.91 -17.53
CA LEU A 226 -11.88 -2.62 -17.01
C LEU A 226 -11.75 -2.71 -15.49
N ALA A 227 -10.56 -2.46 -14.95
CA ALA A 227 -10.36 -2.34 -13.50
C ALA A 227 -10.56 -0.88 -13.06
N LEU A 228 -11.42 -0.66 -12.06
CA LEU A 228 -11.70 0.64 -11.46
C LEU A 228 -11.36 0.60 -9.98
N HIS A 229 -10.72 1.67 -9.50
CA HIS A 229 -10.50 1.87 -8.08
C HIS A 229 -11.16 3.16 -7.63
N PHE A 230 -12.18 3.05 -6.78
CA PHE A 230 -12.88 4.19 -6.19
C PHE A 230 -12.41 4.43 -4.76
N ARG A 231 -11.78 5.58 -4.53
CA ARG A 231 -11.43 6.07 -3.20
C ARG A 231 -12.47 7.11 -2.78
N ARG A 232 -13.57 6.64 -2.20
CA ARG A 232 -14.75 7.39 -1.79
C ARG A 232 -14.93 7.51 -0.28
N GLY A 233 -14.22 6.74 0.54
CA GLY A 233 -14.41 6.66 1.99
C GLY A 233 -14.08 7.96 2.72
N ASP A 234 -12.92 8.03 3.36
CA ASP A 234 -12.41 9.23 4.04
C ASP A 234 -11.98 10.36 3.09
N PHE A 235 -12.13 10.13 1.78
CA PHE A 235 -11.59 11.02 0.76
C PHE A 235 -12.45 12.24 0.44
N GLU A 236 -13.73 12.24 0.80
CA GLU A 236 -14.59 13.41 0.55
C GLU A 236 -14.06 14.65 1.29
N GLU A 237 -13.83 14.52 2.60
CA GLU A 237 -13.28 15.60 3.41
C GLU A 237 -11.82 15.90 3.02
N HIS A 238 -11.03 14.85 2.73
CA HIS A 238 -9.65 15.01 2.29
C HIS A 238 -9.54 15.86 1.01
N CYS A 239 -10.34 15.57 -0.01
CA CYS A 239 -10.33 16.33 -1.26
C CYS A 239 -10.80 17.78 -1.06
N GLN A 240 -11.79 18.02 -0.18
CA GLN A 240 -12.18 19.38 0.20
C GLN A 240 -11.07 20.11 0.98
N HIS A 241 -10.28 19.40 1.76
CA HIS A 241 -9.11 19.97 2.44
C HIS A 241 -8.06 20.40 1.41
N LEU A 242 -7.64 19.49 0.52
CA LEU A 242 -6.67 19.78 -0.54
C LEU A 242 -7.08 21.01 -1.37
N ALA A 243 -8.35 21.07 -1.76
CA ALA A 243 -8.89 22.17 -2.53
C ALA A 243 -8.89 23.51 -1.77
N ARG A 244 -9.12 23.50 -0.45
CA ARG A 244 -9.10 24.72 0.38
C ARG A 244 -7.69 25.19 0.75
N THR A 245 -6.74 24.27 0.84
CA THR A 245 -5.35 24.57 1.21
C THR A 245 -4.43 24.80 0.01
N ASN A 246 -4.96 24.74 -1.22
CA ASN A 246 -4.19 24.75 -2.46
C ASN A 246 -3.05 23.73 -2.46
N GLN A 247 -3.30 22.56 -1.83
CA GLN A 247 -2.37 21.45 -1.87
C GLN A 247 -2.58 20.65 -3.16
N SER A 248 -1.47 20.29 -3.79
CA SER A 248 -1.48 19.47 -5.01
C SER A 248 -1.68 17.99 -4.69
N PHE A 249 -1.85 17.19 -5.74
CA PHE A 249 -1.75 15.74 -5.65
C PHE A 249 -0.31 15.34 -5.29
N THR A 250 -0.13 14.17 -4.68
CA THR A 250 1.15 13.72 -4.17
C THR A 250 1.67 12.48 -4.92
N SER A 251 2.95 12.15 -4.72
CA SER A 251 3.58 10.94 -5.24
C SER A 251 3.54 10.87 -6.77
N TRP A 252 3.39 9.66 -7.32
CA TRP A 252 3.51 9.38 -8.76
C TRP A 252 2.45 10.08 -9.63
N THR A 253 1.32 10.52 -9.08
CA THR A 253 0.29 11.21 -9.87
C THR A 253 0.72 12.59 -10.36
N THR A 254 1.84 13.12 -9.85
CA THR A 254 2.44 14.39 -10.30
C THR A 254 3.32 14.23 -11.54
N LEU A 255 3.57 13.00 -12.01
CA LEU A 255 4.43 12.75 -13.15
C LEU A 255 3.84 13.34 -14.45
N PRO A 256 4.62 14.11 -15.24
CA PRO A 256 4.13 14.74 -16.47
C PRO A 256 3.52 13.75 -17.48
N GLU A 257 4.10 12.55 -17.59
CA GLU A 257 3.62 11.48 -18.47
C GLU A 257 2.22 11.00 -18.08
N ILE A 258 1.92 10.91 -16.78
CA ILE A 258 0.60 10.50 -16.28
C ILE A 258 -0.40 11.64 -16.47
N GLN A 259 -0.01 12.88 -16.12
CA GLN A 259 -0.88 14.05 -16.23
C GLN A 259 -1.29 14.36 -17.68
N SER A 260 -0.40 14.12 -18.64
CA SER A 260 -0.65 14.42 -20.05
C SER A 260 -1.44 13.34 -20.79
N THR A 261 -1.34 12.07 -20.37
CA THR A 261 -1.91 10.93 -21.13
C THR A 261 -3.06 10.22 -20.45
N SER A 262 -3.12 10.26 -19.11
CA SER A 262 -3.97 9.38 -18.31
C SER A 262 -5.09 10.12 -17.57
N VAL A 263 -5.10 11.45 -17.61
CA VAL A 263 -6.13 12.27 -16.97
C VAL A 263 -7.30 12.46 -17.92
N PHE A 264 -8.48 11.96 -17.50
CA PHE A 264 -9.71 12.19 -18.23
C PHE A 264 -10.06 13.69 -18.25
N PRO A 265 -10.40 14.30 -19.41
CA PRO A 265 -10.71 15.73 -19.52
C PRO A 265 -11.78 16.21 -18.52
N PRO A 266 -11.76 17.48 -18.06
CA PRO A 266 -10.79 18.53 -18.43
C PRO A 266 -9.41 18.27 -17.82
N ARG A 267 -8.42 19.09 -18.20
CA ARG A 267 -7.08 19.00 -17.61
C ARG A 267 -7.14 19.44 -16.15
N LEU A 268 -6.45 18.72 -15.28
CA LEU A 268 -6.28 19.10 -13.88
C LEU A 268 -5.56 20.45 -13.77
N ASP A 269 -6.16 21.38 -13.03
CA ASP A 269 -5.55 22.62 -12.57
C ASP A 269 -5.43 22.59 -11.03
N PRO A 270 -4.22 22.39 -10.48
CA PRO A 270 -4.04 22.30 -9.03
C PRO A 270 -4.26 23.65 -8.31
N PHE A 271 -4.33 24.77 -9.03
CA PHE A 271 -4.57 26.09 -8.46
C PHE A 271 -6.06 26.44 -8.41
N THR A 272 -6.91 25.62 -9.01
CA THR A 272 -8.36 25.82 -9.03
C THR A 272 -9.03 24.79 -8.10
N PRO A 273 -9.61 25.20 -6.95
CA PRO A 273 -10.22 24.29 -5.98
C PRO A 273 -11.29 23.36 -6.59
N SER A 274 -12.11 23.85 -7.50
CA SER A 274 -13.12 23.02 -8.18
C SER A 274 -12.51 21.95 -9.08
N SER A 275 -11.38 22.24 -9.74
CA SER A 275 -10.64 21.25 -10.52
C SER A 275 -10.03 20.18 -9.62
N VAL A 276 -9.44 20.58 -8.48
CA VAL A 276 -8.93 19.62 -7.48
C VAL A 276 -10.03 18.67 -7.02
N VAL A 277 -11.21 19.18 -6.65
CA VAL A 277 -12.35 18.34 -6.23
C VAL A 277 -12.84 17.44 -7.37
N GLU A 278 -12.98 17.97 -8.59
CA GLU A 278 -13.44 17.21 -9.76
C GLU A 278 -12.53 16.01 -10.09
N HIS A 279 -11.22 16.13 -9.87
CA HIS A 279 -10.27 15.05 -10.10
C HIS A 279 -10.08 14.14 -8.88
N CYS A 280 -10.10 14.68 -7.66
CA CYS A 280 -9.87 13.94 -6.43
C CYS A 280 -11.11 13.14 -5.99
N TYR A 281 -12.30 13.72 -6.12
CA TYR A 281 -13.58 13.13 -5.73
C TYR A 281 -14.64 13.36 -6.82
N PRO A 282 -14.47 12.75 -8.02
CA PRO A 282 -15.36 12.96 -9.16
C PRO A 282 -16.80 12.55 -8.84
N ASP A 283 -17.76 13.28 -9.40
CA ASP A 283 -19.16 12.91 -9.33
C ASP A 283 -19.47 11.66 -10.19
N LEU A 284 -20.66 11.08 -10.00
CA LEU A 284 -21.08 9.88 -10.72
C LEU A 284 -21.07 10.09 -12.24
N ARG A 285 -21.51 11.26 -12.71
CA ARG A 285 -21.62 11.54 -14.13
C ARG A 285 -20.25 11.50 -14.79
N ARG A 286 -19.27 12.18 -14.19
CA ARG A 286 -17.88 12.18 -14.64
C ARG A 286 -17.27 10.79 -14.65
N ILE A 287 -17.54 9.98 -13.62
CA ILE A 287 -17.11 8.58 -13.55
C ILE A 287 -17.69 7.78 -14.74
N LEU A 288 -19.00 7.90 -14.99
CA LEU A 288 -19.66 7.19 -16.09
C LEU A 288 -19.16 7.65 -17.47
N GLU A 289 -18.92 8.94 -17.65
CA GLU A 289 -18.34 9.49 -18.89
C GLU A 289 -16.92 8.95 -19.14
N ALA A 290 -16.09 8.84 -18.08
CA ALA A 290 -14.76 8.25 -18.17
C ALA A 290 -14.82 6.74 -18.51
N ILE A 291 -15.75 6.00 -17.91
CA ILE A 291 -15.97 4.58 -18.20
C ILE A 291 -16.43 4.40 -19.65
N ASP A 292 -17.41 5.18 -20.12
CA ASP A 292 -17.94 5.11 -21.48
C ASP A 292 -16.83 5.38 -22.51
N ALA A 293 -15.99 6.40 -22.27
CA ALA A 293 -14.85 6.69 -23.14
C ALA A 293 -13.84 5.52 -23.20
N GLN A 294 -13.53 4.89 -22.07
CA GLN A 294 -12.62 3.74 -22.03
C GLN A 294 -13.22 2.51 -22.75
N ILE A 295 -14.51 2.22 -22.54
CA ILE A 295 -15.18 1.08 -23.17
C ILE A 295 -15.28 1.28 -24.69
N ARG A 296 -15.66 2.48 -25.16
CA ARG A 296 -15.73 2.77 -26.60
C ARG A 296 -14.39 2.63 -27.31
N SER A 297 -13.29 2.99 -26.65
CA SER A 297 -11.94 2.84 -27.22
C SER A 297 -11.41 1.41 -27.18
N ARG A 298 -12.06 0.50 -26.43
CA ARG A 298 -11.62 -0.88 -26.22
C ARG A 298 -12.82 -1.84 -26.33
N PRO A 299 -13.30 -2.12 -27.56
CA PRO A 299 -14.51 -2.91 -27.78
C PRO A 299 -14.41 -4.38 -27.36
N HIS A 300 -13.23 -4.85 -26.92
CA HIS A 300 -13.03 -6.20 -26.36
C HIS A 300 -13.35 -6.30 -24.86
N ILE A 301 -13.56 -5.17 -24.16
CA ILE A 301 -13.95 -5.19 -22.73
C ILE A 301 -15.34 -5.84 -22.58
N ARG A 302 -15.48 -6.73 -21.60
CA ARG A 302 -16.70 -7.51 -21.29
C ARG A 302 -17.14 -7.37 -19.84
N ALA A 303 -16.21 -7.02 -18.94
CA ALA A 303 -16.48 -6.89 -17.51
C ALA A 303 -15.90 -5.58 -16.95
N ILE A 304 -16.49 -5.12 -15.84
CA ILE A 304 -15.94 -4.03 -15.03
C ILE A 304 -15.66 -4.60 -13.64
N TYR A 305 -14.40 -4.57 -13.22
CA TYR A 305 -13.98 -4.98 -11.89
C TYR A 305 -13.77 -3.74 -11.01
N ILE A 306 -14.57 -3.60 -9.96
CA ILE A 306 -14.57 -2.41 -9.09
C ILE A 306 -13.95 -2.76 -7.73
N LEU A 307 -12.86 -2.08 -7.40
CA LEU A 307 -12.30 -2.00 -6.07
C LEU A 307 -12.73 -0.68 -5.43
N HIS A 308 -13.20 -0.68 -4.19
CA HIS A 308 -13.57 0.56 -3.51
C HIS A 308 -13.32 0.48 -2.00
N ASP A 309 -13.23 1.65 -1.36
CA ASP A 309 -13.11 1.82 0.08
C ASP A 309 -14.40 2.41 0.72
N GLY A 310 -15.37 2.84 -0.10
CA GLY A 310 -16.63 3.41 0.34
C GLY A 310 -17.64 2.32 0.70
N ALA A 311 -17.54 1.73 1.90
CA ALA A 311 -18.62 0.94 2.50
C ALA A 311 -18.41 0.76 4.01
N LEU A 312 -19.15 1.50 4.82
CA LEU A 312 -19.45 1.13 6.20
C LEU A 312 -20.94 1.37 6.47
N GLY A 313 -21.79 0.51 5.92
CA GLY A 313 -23.20 0.41 6.27
C GLY A 313 -23.80 -0.95 5.82
N PRO A 314 -24.66 -1.59 6.62
CA PRO A 314 -25.22 -2.92 6.31
C PRO A 314 -26.20 -2.98 5.12
N HIS A 315 -26.34 -1.88 4.36
CA HIS A 315 -27.22 -1.78 3.18
C HIS A 315 -26.51 -1.24 1.93
N THR A 316 -25.18 -1.39 1.84
CA THR A 316 -24.46 -0.88 0.66
C THR A 316 -24.42 -1.90 -0.46
N SER A 317 -25.45 -1.91 -1.30
CA SER A 317 -25.42 -2.51 -2.64
C SER A 317 -24.50 -1.69 -3.57
N ILE A 318 -24.07 -2.21 -4.72
CA ILE A 318 -23.42 -1.39 -5.78
C ILE A 318 -24.26 -0.15 -6.08
N HIS A 319 -25.58 -0.28 -5.92
CA HIS A 319 -26.51 0.84 -5.95
C HIS A 319 -26.07 1.93 -4.97
N SER A 320 -25.84 1.71 -3.67
CA SER A 320 -25.43 2.78 -2.72
C SER A 320 -24.09 3.44 -3.01
N ILE A 321 -23.14 2.71 -3.62
CA ILE A 321 -21.83 3.25 -4.00
C ILE A 321 -21.99 4.22 -5.18
N LEU A 322 -22.98 3.96 -6.03
CA LEU A 322 -23.38 4.83 -7.14
C LEU A 322 -24.53 5.79 -6.76
N SER A 323 -25.31 5.51 -5.72
CA SER A 323 -26.65 6.08 -5.47
C SER A 323 -26.74 6.97 -4.25
N ASN A 324 -25.62 7.49 -3.75
CA ASN A 324 -25.67 8.83 -3.18
C ASN A 324 -26.05 9.89 -4.24
N SER A 325 -26.22 9.48 -5.51
CA SER A 325 -27.07 10.13 -6.51
C SER A 325 -27.87 9.08 -7.32
N ILE A 326 -29.12 8.84 -6.94
CA ILE A 326 -30.26 8.37 -7.77
C ILE A 326 -30.51 6.85 -7.93
N CYS A 327 -31.78 6.49 -7.67
CA CYS A 327 -32.50 5.28 -8.08
C CYS A 327 -32.50 5.10 -9.60
N ILE A 328 -32.24 3.91 -10.12
CA ILE A 328 -32.59 3.58 -11.50
C ILE A 328 -33.41 2.29 -11.51
N ALA A 329 -34.55 2.38 -12.20
CA ALA A 329 -35.59 1.36 -12.39
C ALA A 329 -35.18 0.25 -13.36
#